data_AF-A0A158KYG6-F1
#
_entry.id   AF-A0A158KYG6-F1
#
_cell.length_a   1.000
_cell.length_b   1.000
_cell.length_c   1.000
_cell.angle_alpha   90.00
_cell.angle_beta   90.00
_cell.angle_gamma   90.00
#
_symmetry.space_group_name_H-M   'P 1'
#
loop_
_entity.id
_entity.type
_entity.pdbx_description
1 polymer ?
#
loop_
_entity_poly.entity_id
_entity_poly.type
_entity_poly.pdbx_seq_one_letter_code
_entity_poly.pdbx_strand_id
1 'polypeptide(L)' 'MDNTDVFKRLRERVERQIEQRHAELLPFHAYVCSLEKAGYDSAAARYVLECMKQELIKWQDIEDRINAFAPAVRNRLRA' A
#
# COMPACT_ATOMS: atom_id res chain seq x y z
N MET A 1 6.34 7.82 -26.42
CA MET A 1 5.45 7.65 -25.24
C MET A 1 5.86 8.74 -24.26
N ASP A 2 4.95 9.64 -23.88
CA ASP A 2 5.26 10.82 -23.05
C ASP A 2 5.57 10.40 -21.59
N ASN A 3 6.52 11.06 -20.93
CA ASN A 3 6.89 10.79 -19.54
C ASN A 3 5.72 11.00 -18.58
N THR A 4 4.79 11.89 -18.94
CA THR A 4 3.53 12.13 -18.23
C THR A 4 2.66 10.86 -18.15
N ASP A 5 2.59 10.08 -19.23
CA ASP A 5 1.82 8.83 -19.27
C ASP A 5 2.46 7.74 -18.41
N VAL A 6 3.79 7.68 -18.39
CA VAL A 6 4.54 6.71 -17.56
C VAL A 6 4.31 6.98 -16.08
N PHE A 7 4.37 8.26 -15.68
CA PHE A 7 4.14 8.67 -14.29
C PHE A 7 2.70 8.40 -13.85
N LYS A 8 1.72 8.69 -14.71
CA LYS A 8 0.30 8.40 -14.44
C LYS A 8 0.07 6.90 -14.22
N ARG A 9 0.60 6.05 -15.10
CA ARG A 9 0.49 4.58 -14.96
C ARG A 9 1.17 4.05 -13.71
N LEU A 10 2.30 4.64 -13.32
CA LEU A 10 2.99 4.27 -12.08
C LEU A 10 2.12 4.58 -10.86
N ARG A 11 1.51 5.78 -10.81
CA ARG A 11 0.63 6.18 -9.71
C ARG A 11 -0.60 5.26 -9.62
N GLU A 12 -1.29 5.03 -10.73
CA GLU A 12 -2.44 4.11 -10.79
C GLU A 12 -2.07 2.69 -10.32
N ARG A 13 -0.85 2.23 -10.63
CA ARG A 13 -0.37 0.93 -10.16
C ARG A 13 -0.16 0.91 -8.65
N VAL A 14 0.40 1.97 -8.07
CA VAL A 14 0.62 2.08 -6.62
C VAL A 14 -0.71 2.18 -5.88
N GLU A 15 -1.64 3.01 -6.34
CA GLU A 15 -3.01 3.13 -5.80
C GLU A 15 -3.68 1.75 -5.76
N ARG A 16 -3.63 0.98 -6.85
CA ARG A 16 -4.18 -0.39 -6.90
C ARG A 16 -3.50 -1.35 -5.94
N GLN A 17 -2.19 -1.24 -5.72
CA GLN A 17 -1.50 -2.09 -4.74
C GLN A 17 -1.98 -1.78 -3.31
N ILE A 18 -2.13 -0.50 -2.98
CA ILE A 18 -2.65 -0.06 -1.67
C ILE A 18 -4.08 -0.57 -1.45
N GLU A 19 -4.96 -0.42 -2.45
CA GLU A 19 -6.34 -0.92 -2.41
C GLU A 19 -6.39 -2.44 -2.18
N GLN A 20 -5.57 -3.21 -2.90
CA GLN A 20 -5.49 -4.66 -2.74
C GLN A 20 -5.05 -5.04 -1.32
N ARG A 21 -4.02 -4.39 -0.78
CA ARG A 21 -3.55 -4.67 0.59
C ARG A 21 -4.56 -4.29 1.65
N HIS A 22 -5.29 -3.20 1.49
CA HIS A 22 -6.41 -2.87 2.38
C HIS A 22 -7.53 -3.93 2.33
N ALA A 23 -7.89 -4.39 1.14
CA ALA A 23 -8.90 -5.42 0.95
C ALA A 23 -8.52 -6.77 1.57
N GLU A 24 -7.23 -7.12 1.59
CA GLU A 24 -6.71 -8.33 2.24
C GLU A 24 -6.57 -8.16 3.76
N LEU A 25 -6.19 -6.97 4.23
CA LEU A 25 -5.91 -6.71 5.65
C LEU A 25 -7.16 -6.78 6.52
N LEU A 26 -8.29 -6.23 6.06
CA LEU A 26 -9.55 -6.20 6.80
C LEU A 26 -10.08 -7.61 7.18
N PRO A 27 -10.26 -8.55 6.24
CA PRO A 27 -10.72 -9.90 6.58
C PRO A 27 -9.69 -10.66 7.41
N PHE A 28 -8.39 -10.45 7.19
CA PHE A 28 -7.36 -11.12 7.98
C PHE A 28 -7.33 -10.63 9.44
N HIS A 29 -7.52 -9.32 9.65
CA HIS A 29 -7.69 -8.76 10.99
C HIS A 29 -8.91 -9.38 11.70
N ALA A 30 -10.04 -9.50 11.02
CA ALA A 30 -11.25 -10.12 11.58
C ALA A 30 -11.02 -11.60 11.95
N TYR A 31 -10.25 -12.33 11.14
CA TYR A 31 -9.82 -13.70 11.43
C TYR A 31 -8.94 -13.80 12.68
N VAL A 32 -7.93 -12.94 12.83
CA VAL A 32 -7.09 -12.93 14.04
C VAL A 32 -7.95 -12.67 15.29
N CYS A 33 -8.86 -11.71 15.24
CA CYS A 33 -9.77 -11.44 16.35
C CYS A 33 -10.71 -12.62 16.66
N SER A 34 -11.11 -13.40 15.66
CA SER A 34 -11.98 -14.57 15.90
C SER A 34 -11.22 -15.70 16.58
N LEU A 35 -9.94 -15.92 16.23
CA LEU A 35 -9.06 -16.86 16.93
C LEU A 35 -8.90 -16.48 18.41
N GLU A 36 -8.62 -15.20 18.69
CA GLU A 36 -8.44 -14.70 20.05
C GLU A 36 -9.71 -14.86 20.89
N LYS A 37 -10.88 -14.54 20.33
CA LYS A 37 -12.18 -14.71 21.01
C LYS A 37 -12.50 -16.17 21.31
N ALA A 38 -12.07 -17.09 20.45
CA ALA A 38 -12.24 -18.53 20.65
C ALA A 38 -11.17 -19.14 21.58
N GLY A 39 -10.20 -18.35 22.06
CA GLY A 39 -9.15 -18.80 22.98
C GLY A 39 -8.03 -19.59 22.31
N TYR A 40 -7.88 -19.52 20.99
CA TYR A 40 -6.76 -20.12 20.28
C TYR A 40 -5.50 -19.28 20.42
N ASP A 41 -4.32 -19.93 20.36
CA ASP A 41 -3.05 -19.22 20.21
C ASP A 41 -2.99 -18.52 18.85
N SER A 42 -3.00 -17.19 18.89
CA SER A 42 -2.98 -16.33 17.72
C SER A 42 -1.61 -15.70 17.44
N ALA A 43 -0.55 -16.08 18.16
CA ALA A 43 0.75 -15.40 18.08
C ALA A 43 1.31 -15.32 16.65
N ALA A 44 1.29 -16.44 15.92
CA ALA A 44 1.74 -16.49 14.53
C ALA A 44 0.85 -15.64 13.60
N ALA A 45 -0.47 -15.71 13.79
CA ALA A 45 -1.42 -14.94 12.98
C ALA A 45 -1.30 -13.43 13.23
N ARG A 46 -1.03 -13.01 14.48
CA ARG A 46 -0.72 -11.61 14.83
C ARG A 46 0.56 -11.14 14.17
N TYR A 47 1.61 -11.96 14.17
CA TYR A 47 2.86 -11.62 13.50
C TYR A 47 2.63 -11.37 12.00
N VAL A 48 1.89 -12.25 11.32
CA VAL A 48 1.52 -12.06 9.90
C VAL A 48 0.70 -10.78 9.70
N LEU A 49 -0.25 -10.49 10.58
CA LEU A 49 -1.06 -9.28 10.51
C LEU A 49 -0.19 -8.02 10.62
N GLU A 50 0.81 -8.03 11.50
CA GLU A 50 1.78 -6.92 11.62
C GLU A 50 2.65 -6.80 10.35
N CYS A 51 3.10 -7.91 9.76
CA CYS A 51 3.81 -7.87 8.48
C CYS A 51 2.97 -7.23 7.37
N MET A 52 1.69 -7.61 7.26
CA MET A 52 0.76 -7.03 6.27
C MET A 52 0.57 -5.51 6.48
N LYS A 53 0.45 -5.06 7.75
CA LYS A 53 0.38 -3.63 8.06
C LYS A 53 1.66 -2.88 7.64
N GLN A 54 2.83 -3.47 7.88
CA GLN A 54 4.11 -2.89 7.48
C GLN A 54 4.26 -2.82 5.96
N GLU A 55 3.77 -3.82 5.22
CA GLU A 55 3.74 -3.76 3.75
C GLU A 55 2.84 -2.63 3.25
N LEU A 56 1.66 -2.45 3.85
CA LEU A 56 0.75 -1.35 3.50
C LEU A 56 1.41 0.02 3.74
N ILE A 57 2.07 0.21 4.89
CA ILE A 57 2.79 1.45 5.21
C ILE A 57 3.87 1.73 4.16
N LYS A 58 4.65 0.72 3.74
CA LYS A 58 5.67 0.90 2.69
C LYS A 58 5.06 1.33 1.36
N TRP A 59 3.88 0.83 1.00
CA TRP A 59 3.20 1.26 -0.21
C TRP A 59 2.67 2.70 -0.11
N GLN A 60 2.14 3.09 1.05
CA GLN A 60 1.75 4.48 1.33
C GLN A 60 2.95 5.43 1.28
N ASP A 61 4.11 5.03 1.82
CA ASP A 61 5.36 5.80 1.69
C ASP A 61 5.78 6.00 0.22
N ILE A 62 5.56 4.99 -0.64
CA ILE A 62 5.83 5.09 -2.07
C ILE A 62 4.84 6.05 -2.74
N GLU A 63 3.57 5.96 -2.42
CA GLU A 63 2.53 6.88 -2.90
C GLU A 63 2.86 8.33 -2.52
N ASP A 64 3.20 8.58 -1.26
CA ASP A 64 3.59 9.91 -0.77
C ASP A 64 4.82 10.45 -1.50
N ARG A 65 5.83 9.60 -1.74
CA ARG A 65 7.01 9.98 -2.53
C ARG A 65 6.63 10.34 -3.96
N ILE A 66 5.80 9.54 -4.62
CA ILE A 66 5.30 9.83 -5.98
C ILE A 66 4.56 11.17 -5.97
N ASN A 67 3.64 11.38 -5.03
CA ASN A 67 2.87 12.61 -4.92
C ASN A 67 3.76 13.84 -4.64
N ALA A 68 4.84 13.69 -3.86
CA ALA A 68 5.82 14.74 -3.63
C ALA A 68 6.61 15.14 -4.89
N PHE A 69 6.77 14.24 -5.87
CA PHE A 69 7.40 14.56 -7.17
C PHE A 69 6.42 15.20 -8.17
N ALA A 70 5.10 15.11 -7.95
CA ALA A 70 4.08 15.65 -8.84
C ALA A 70 4.16 17.18 -9.12
N PRO A 71 4.69 18.06 -8.24
CA PRO A 71 4.80 19.50 -8.54
C PRO A 71 5.87 19.85 -9.59
N ALA A 72 6.81 18.96 -9.93
CA ALA A 72 8.01 19.31 -10.69
C ALA A 72 8.06 18.82 -12.15
N VAL A 73 7.13 17.96 -12.58
CA VAL A 73 7.16 17.37 -13.95
C VAL A 73 6.80 18.40 -15.04
N ARG A 74 6.41 19.64 -14.69
CA ARG A 74 6.18 20.73 -15.65
C ARG A 74 7.45 21.35 -16.27
N ASN A 75 8.65 21.14 -15.72
CA ASN A 75 9.83 21.95 -16.09
C ASN A 75 11.07 21.15 -16.58
N ARG A 76 10.90 20.09 -17.38
CA ARG A 76 12.03 19.46 -18.12
C ARG A 76 11.83 19.40 -19.64
N LEU A 77 10.97 20.26 -20.20
CA LEU A 77 10.78 20.38 -21.66
C LEU A 77 11.25 21.73 -22.25
N ARG A 78 11.91 22.60 -21.47
CA ARG A 78 12.57 23.80 -22.00
C ARG A 78 13.90 24.05 -21.28
N ALA A 79 14.97 23.52 -21.86
CA ALA A 79 16.33 24.04 -21.77
C ALA A 79 16.89 23.99 -23.20
#